data_AF-M2MGP0-F1
#
_entry.id   AF-M2MGP0-F1
#
_cell.length_a   1.000
_cell.length_b   1.000
_cell.length_c   1.000
_cell.angle_alpha   90.00
_cell.angle_beta   90.00
_cell.angle_gamma   90.00
#
_symmetry.space_group_name_H-M   'P 1'
#
loop_
_entity.id
_entity.type
_entity.pdbx_description
1 polymer ?
#
loop_
_entity_poly.entity_id
_entity_poly.type
_entity_poly.pdbx_seq_one_letter_code
_entity_poly.pdbx_strand_id
1 'polypeptide(L)' 'MFEAIIVSPQFVKKTTLARHRLVNSTLKGEIAAIHAWTPKCYTPEEWEKKKAGS' A
#
# COMPACT_ATOMS: atom_id res chain seq x y z
N MET A 1 -9.87 1.74 -13.04
CA MET A 1 -9.42 2.05 -11.67
C MET A 1 -8.48 0.95 -11.24
N PHE A 2 -7.24 1.28 -10.91
CA PHE A 2 -6.25 0.27 -10.52
C PHE A 2 -6.24 0.07 -9.02
N GLU A 3 -6.02 -1.15 -8.56
CA GLU A 3 -5.81 -1.46 -7.15
C GLU A 3 -4.47 -2.19 -7.00
N ALA A 4 -3.67 -1.77 -6.02
CA ALA A 4 -2.39 -2.40 -5.72
C ALA A 4 -2.35 -2.81 -4.25
N ILE A 5 -2.07 -4.09 -4.00
CA ILE A 5 -1.77 -4.59 -2.65
C ILE A 5 -0.26 -4.51 -2.45
N ILE A 6 0.17 -3.73 -1.47
CA ILE A 6 1.58 -3.50 -1.18
C ILE A 6 1.85 -4.01 0.22
N VAL A 7 2.76 -4.98 0.33
CA VAL A 7 3.16 -5.57 1.60
C VAL A 7 4.59 -5.16 1.90
N SER A 8 4.83 -4.45 3.00
CA SER A 8 6.17 -3.97 3.35
C SER A 8 6.36 -3.76 4.86
N PRO A 9 7.52 -4.13 5.42
CA PRO A 9 7.84 -3.83 6.82
C PRO A 9 7.98 -2.32 7.08
N GLN A 10 8.15 -1.50 6.04
CA GLN A 10 8.21 -0.04 6.18
C GLN A 10 6.89 0.57 6.68
N PHE A 11 5.79 -0.18 6.65
CA PHE A 11 4.49 0.28 7.14
C PHE A 11 4.28 0.07 8.65
N VAL A 12 5.20 -0.63 9.32
CA VAL A 12 5.15 -0.86 10.77
C VAL A 12 5.16 0.49 11.50
N LYS A 13 4.26 0.67 12.47
CA LYS A 13 4.05 1.91 13.24
C LYS A 13 3.69 3.15 12.41
N LYS A 14 3.33 3.01 11.13
CA LYS A 14 2.84 4.12 10.29
C LYS A 14 1.32 4.13 10.21
N THR A 15 0.72 5.31 10.32
CA THR A 15 -0.70 5.54 10.05
C THR A 15 -1.02 5.32 8.57
N THR A 16 -2.29 5.06 8.23
CA THR A 16 -2.74 4.89 6.84
C THR A 16 -2.30 6.04 5.93
N LEU A 17 -2.46 7.28 6.38
CA LEU A 17 -2.03 8.46 5.64
C LEU A 17 -0.51 8.48 5.40
N ALA A 18 0.28 8.13 6.41
CA ALA A 18 1.74 8.06 6.26
C ALA A 18 2.18 6.94 5.30
N ARG A 19 1.50 5.79 5.32
CA ARG A 19 1.71 4.69 4.35
C ARG A 19 1.40 5.18 2.93
N HIS A 20 0.26 5.83 2.72
CA HIS A 20 -0.14 6.34 1.40
C HIS A 20 0.81 7.42 0.89
N ARG A 21 1.25 8.35 1.73
CA ARG A 21 2.24 9.36 1.36
C ARG A 21 3.56 8.74 0.90
N LEU A 22 4.07 7.74 1.65
CA LEU A 22 5.29 7.01 1.31
C LEU A 22 5.18 6.31 -0.04
N VAL A 23 4.06 5.61 -0.27
CA VAL A 23 3.81 4.91 -1.53
C VAL A 23 3.67 5.91 -2.68
N ASN A 24 2.87 6.96 -2.52
CA ASN A 24 2.65 7.97 -3.55
C ASN A 24 3.93 8.74 -3.91
N SER A 25 4.81 9.01 -2.94
CA SER A 25 6.09 9.66 -3.22
C SER A 25 7.04 8.75 -3.98
N THR A 26 7.05 7.46 -3.66
CA THR A 26 7.93 6.46 -4.28
C THR A 26 7.49 6.14 -5.72
N LEU A 27 6.18 5.98 -5.95
CA LEU A 27 5.61 5.58 -7.24
C LEU A 27 5.09 6.77 -8.07
N LYS A 28 5.49 8.00 -7.73
CA LYS A 28 4.96 9.24 -8.33
C LYS A 28 4.99 9.21 -9.87
N GLY A 29 6.05 8.69 -10.46
CA GLY A 29 6.20 8.57 -11.92
C GLY A 29 5.15 7.67 -12.55
N GLU A 30 4.97 6.46 -12.01
CA GLU A 30 3.99 5.49 -12.50
C GLU A 30 2.55 5.97 -12.29
N ILE A 31 2.27 6.56 -11.12
CA ILE A 31 0.94 7.07 -10.77
C ILE A 31 0.53 8.22 -11.70
N ALA A 32 1.47 9.03 -12.19
CA ALA A 32 1.16 10.15 -13.08
C ALA A 32 0.52 9.70 -14.41
N ALA A 33 0.81 8.48 -14.87
CA ALA A 33 0.19 7.89 -16.05
C ALA A 33 -1.19 7.26 -15.77
N ILE A 34 -1.58 7.14 -14.50
CA ILE A 34 -2.79 6.42 -14.09
C ILE A 34 -3.85 7.42 -13.60
N HIS A 35 -4.99 7.47 -14.29
CA HIS A 35 -6.08 8.39 -13.98
C HIS A 35 -6.62 8.24 -12.54
N ALA A 36 -6.76 7.00 -12.06
CA ALA A 36 -7.23 6.71 -10.71
C ALA A 36 -6.71 5.35 -10.22
N TRP A 37 -6.22 5.32 -8.99
CA TRP A 37 -5.70 4.12 -8.36
C TRP A 37 -5.88 4.12 -6.85
N THR A 38 -5.83 2.92 -6.24
CA THR A 38 -5.99 2.71 -4.81
C THR A 38 -4.87 1.80 -4.28
N PRO A 39 -3.99 2.29 -3.40
CA PRO A 39 -3.03 1.45 -2.68
C PRO A 39 -3.66 0.84 -1.42
N LYS A 40 -3.58 -0.48 -1.27
CA LYS A 40 -3.84 -1.21 -0.02
C LYS A 40 -2.51 -1.59 0.62
N CYS A 41 -2.15 -0.92 1.71
CA CYS A 41 -0.84 -1.04 2.34
C CYS A 41 -0.89 -1.90 3.61
N TYR A 42 -0.20 -3.04 3.62
CA TYR A 42 -0.16 -3.99 4.74
C TYR A 42 1.27 -4.25 5.21
N THR A 43 1.45 -4.44 6.52
CA THR A 43 2.67 -5.09 7.02
C THR A 43 2.65 -6.58 6.66
N PRO A 44 3.81 -7.27 6.62
CA PRO A 44 3.84 -8.71 6.42
C PRO A 44 2.96 -9.47 7.42
N GLU A 45 2.96 -9.06 8.69
CA GLU A 45 2.14 -9.65 9.75
C GLU A 45 0.63 -9.44 9.53
N GLU A 46 0.21 -8.22 9.14
CA GLU A 46 -1.18 -7.92 8.79
C GLU A 46 -1.63 -8.75 7.58
N TRP A 47 -0.75 -8.92 6.58
CA TRP A 47 -1.05 -9.67 5.37
C TRP A 47 -1.17 -11.17 5.62
N GLU A 48 -0.31 -11.75 6.45
CA GLU A 48 -0.43 -13.16 6.85
C GLU A 48 -1.72 -13.42 7.63
N LYS A 49 -2.08 -12.54 8.59
CA LYS A 49 -3.36 -12.64 9.30
C LYS A 49 -4.56 -12.58 8.35
N LYS A 50 -4.49 -11.73 7.32
CA LYS A 50 -5.54 -11.59 6.33
C LYS A 50 -5.65 -12.82 5.40
N LYS A 51 -4.53 -13.42 5.02
CA LYS A 51 -4.48 -14.64 4.20
C LYS A 51 -4.95 -15.88 4.95
N ALA A 52 -4.68 -15.98 6.25
CA ALA A 52 -5.08 -17.11 7.08
C ALA A 52 -6.60 -17.15 7.40
N GLY A 53 -7.32 -16.06 7.12
CA GLY A 53 -8.77 -15.96 7.36
C GLY A 53 -9.65 -16.21 6.14
N SER A 54 -9.14 -16.90 5.10
CA SER A 54 -9.86 -17.17 3.85
C SER A 54 -9.85 -18.64 3.47
#